data_AF-M2LJP6-F1
#
_entry.id   AF-M2LJP6-F1
#
_cell.length_a   1.000
_cell.length_b   1.000
_cell.length_c   1.000
_cell.angle_alpha   90.00
_cell.angle_beta   90.00
_cell.angle_gamma   90.00
#
_symmetry.space_group_name_H-M   'P 1'
#
loop_
_entity.id
_entity.type
_entity.pdbx_description
1 polymer ?
#
loop_
_entity_poly.entity_id
_entity_poly.type
_entity_poly.pdbx_seq_one_letter_code
_entity_poly.pdbx_strand_id
1 'polypeptide(L)'
;MGSGGSKPEQHIFNADAPVRFSQSVLDSLQRNPETDSTRAQNLELKVQARVNEELTRLRNAQAKQLSQLTDSLTVSPPPEKPARESSEPSRPVDSLVGHLSSPFYHDFTPAAPTPDAPQPESNNTSDSVKMEIAELKKKLEGRKKVEKVSREVEQAKDRVVRCLREKERRPLDCWQEVEEFKREVGRLEAAFVQRVGR
;
A
#
# COMPACT_ATOMS: atom_id res chain seq x y z
N MET A 1 59.80 32.25 17.69
CA MET A 1 58.60 33.00 18.09
C MET A 1 57.77 33.21 16.83
N GLY A 2 56.46 32.90 16.85
CA GLY A 2 55.54 33.31 15.79
C GLY A 2 54.64 32.21 15.21
N SER A 3 53.79 31.58 16.03
CA SER A 3 52.69 30.74 15.56
C SER A 3 51.49 31.63 15.22
N GLY A 4 51.30 31.97 13.94
CA GLY A 4 50.09 32.63 13.45
C GLY A 4 49.04 31.59 13.06
N GLY A 5 48.10 31.31 13.96
CA GLY A 5 46.99 30.39 13.68
C GLY A 5 45.94 31.05 12.77
N SER A 6 45.83 30.56 11.54
CA SER A 6 44.75 30.89 10.60
C SER A 6 43.48 30.12 10.98
N LYS A 7 42.45 30.83 11.48
CA LYS A 7 41.11 30.26 11.65
C LYS A 7 40.41 30.17 10.29
N PRO A 8 39.63 29.11 9.99
CA PRO A 8 38.75 29.10 8.84
C PRO A 8 37.57 30.04 9.10
N GLU A 9 37.45 31.12 8.32
CA GLU A 9 36.23 31.93 8.30
C GLU A 9 35.12 31.12 7.60
N GLN A 10 34.08 30.79 8.37
CA GLN A 10 32.92 30.09 7.86
C GLN A 10 32.00 31.14 7.21
N HIS A 11 32.08 31.29 5.89
CA HIS A 11 31.17 32.16 5.14
C HIS A 11 29.76 31.56 5.15
N ILE A 12 28.91 32.06 6.05
CA ILE A 12 27.48 31.78 6.06
C ILE A 12 26.85 32.67 4.99
N PHE A 13 26.46 32.07 3.87
CA PHE A 13 25.66 32.75 2.85
C PHE A 13 24.24 32.97 3.38
N ASN A 14 24.01 34.14 3.95
CA ASN A 14 22.66 34.63 4.18
C ASN A 14 22.08 35.04 2.82
N ALA A 15 21.07 34.30 2.35
CA ALA A 15 20.31 34.65 1.15
C ALA A 15 19.38 35.85 1.46
N ASP A 16 19.97 37.01 1.73
CA ASP A 16 19.24 38.27 1.98
C ASP A 16 19.00 39.05 0.66
N ALA A 17 19.21 38.39 -0.48
CA ALA A 17 18.85 38.94 -1.78
C ALA A 17 17.35 38.69 -2.02
N PRO A 18 16.55 39.74 -2.32
CA PRO A 18 15.14 39.55 -2.62
C PRO A 18 15.02 38.56 -3.79
N VAL A 19 14.23 37.50 -3.60
CA VAL A 19 14.01 36.46 -4.62
C VAL A 19 13.37 37.12 -5.84
N ARG A 20 14.21 37.53 -6.81
CA ARG A 20 13.75 38.10 -8.07
C ARG A 20 13.48 36.95 -9.03
N PHE A 21 12.22 36.61 -9.19
CA PHE A 21 11.80 35.71 -10.26
C PHE A 21 12.02 36.39 -11.62
N SER A 22 12.41 35.62 -12.64
CA SER A 22 12.48 36.15 -14.00
C SER A 22 11.07 36.52 -14.47
N GLN A 23 10.94 37.58 -15.26
CA GLN A 23 9.65 38.03 -15.79
C GLN A 23 8.94 36.92 -16.60
N SER A 24 9.70 36.04 -17.24
CA SER A 24 9.16 34.87 -17.95
C SER A 24 8.48 33.85 -17.02
N VAL A 25 8.98 33.69 -15.80
CA VAL A 25 8.41 32.79 -14.78
C VAL A 25 7.18 33.44 -14.17
N LEU A 26 7.23 34.74 -13.85
CA LEU A 26 6.06 35.48 -13.37
C LEU A 26 4.92 35.48 -14.39
N ASP A 27 5.24 35.71 -15.67
CA ASP A 27 4.28 35.63 -16.77
C ASP A 27 3.68 34.24 -16.94
N SER A 28 4.50 33.19 -16.77
CA SER A 28 4.01 31.80 -16.84
C SER A 28 3.14 31.46 -15.64
N LEU A 29 3.47 31.95 -14.45
CA LEU A 29 2.66 31.76 -13.24
C LEU A 29 1.35 32.56 -13.31
N GLN A 30 1.36 33.78 -13.87
CA GLN A 30 0.16 34.61 -14.05
C GLN A 30 -0.77 34.07 -15.13
N ARG A 31 -0.22 33.48 -16.20
CA ARG A 31 -0.99 32.91 -17.30
C ARG A 31 -1.46 31.48 -17.05
N ASN A 32 -0.93 30.81 -16.03
CA ASN A 32 -1.27 29.42 -15.75
C ASN A 32 -2.46 29.36 -14.76
N PRO A 33 -3.66 28.99 -15.21
CA PRO A 33 -4.82 28.79 -14.33
C PRO A 33 -4.75 27.47 -13.54
N GLU A 34 -3.72 26.62 -13.80
CA GLU A 34 -3.55 25.35 -13.12
C GLU A 34 -3.20 25.59 -11.64
N THR A 35 -4.18 25.36 -10.78
CA THR A 35 -4.00 25.36 -9.32
C THR A 35 -3.19 24.12 -8.92
N ASP A 36 -2.59 24.12 -7.72
CA ASP A 36 -1.86 22.95 -7.19
C ASP A 36 -2.70 21.65 -7.23
N SER A 37 -4.02 21.78 -7.05
CA SER A 37 -4.97 20.67 -7.18
C SER A 37 -5.04 20.09 -8.60
N THR A 38 -5.04 20.91 -9.65
CA THR A 38 -5.10 20.41 -11.03
C THR A 38 -3.77 19.78 -11.43
N ARG A 39 -2.64 20.31 -10.93
CA ARG A 39 -1.32 19.68 -11.07
C ARG A 39 -1.26 18.31 -10.39
N ALA A 40 -1.76 18.21 -9.16
CA ALA A 40 -1.81 16.96 -8.41
C ALA A 40 -2.68 15.90 -9.13
N GLN A 41 -3.85 16.31 -9.64
CA GLN A 41 -4.73 15.43 -10.41
C GLN A 41 -4.10 14.95 -11.72
N ASN A 42 -3.43 15.84 -12.46
CA ASN A 42 -2.73 15.47 -13.70
C ASN A 42 -1.58 14.49 -13.43
N LEU A 43 -0.85 14.66 -12.33
CA LEU A 43 0.19 13.72 -11.92
C LEU A 43 -0.41 12.36 -11.59
N GLU A 44 -1.48 12.34 -10.80
CA GLU A 44 -2.18 11.11 -10.41
C GLU A 44 -2.69 10.34 -11.63
N LEU A 45 -3.34 11.02 -12.59
CA LEU A 45 -3.80 10.40 -13.83
C LEU A 45 -2.65 9.79 -14.64
N LYS A 46 -1.50 10.46 -14.69
CA LYS A 46 -0.31 9.96 -15.38
C LYS A 46 0.27 8.72 -14.69
N VAL A 47 0.26 8.70 -13.35
CA VAL A 47 0.67 7.52 -12.57
C VAL A 47 -0.26 6.34 -12.85
N GLN A 48 -1.57 6.56 -12.79
CA GLN A 48 -2.57 5.53 -13.09
C GLN A 48 -2.40 4.96 -14.49
N ALA A 49 -2.18 5.82 -15.50
CA ALA A 49 -1.95 5.39 -16.87
C ALA A 49 -0.71 4.47 -16.98
N ARG A 50 0.42 4.87 -16.38
CA ARG A 50 1.64 4.05 -16.38
C ARG A 50 1.46 2.73 -15.64
N VAL A 51 0.81 2.75 -14.48
CA VAL A 51 0.55 1.52 -13.70
C VAL A 51 -0.31 0.56 -14.52
N ASN A 52 -1.37 1.06 -15.16
CA ASN A 52 -2.21 0.23 -16.02
C ASN A 52 -1.45 -0.34 -17.21
N GLU A 53 -0.61 0.46 -17.87
CA GLU A 53 0.26 -0.01 -18.95
C GLU A 53 1.17 -1.15 -18.48
N GLU A 54 1.85 -0.99 -17.34
CA GLU A 54 2.72 -2.03 -16.79
C GLU A 54 1.95 -3.29 -16.37
N LEU A 55 0.77 -3.14 -15.75
CA LEU A 55 -0.08 -4.28 -15.41
C LEU A 55 -0.53 -5.05 -16.66
N THR A 56 -0.92 -4.34 -17.72
CA THR A 56 -1.31 -4.98 -18.99
C THR A 56 -0.12 -5.68 -19.65
N ARG A 57 1.07 -5.07 -19.59
CA ARG A 57 2.31 -5.67 -20.08
C ARG A 57 2.64 -6.96 -19.34
N LEU A 58 2.58 -6.95 -18.01
CA LEU A 58 2.83 -8.12 -17.17
C LEU A 58 1.80 -9.23 -17.43
N ARG A 59 0.51 -8.89 -17.51
CA ARG A 59 -0.55 -9.84 -17.85
C ARG A 59 -0.29 -10.53 -19.19
N ASN A 60 0.07 -9.75 -20.22
CA ASN A 60 0.35 -10.29 -21.55
C ASN A 60 1.61 -11.15 -21.57
N ALA A 61 2.65 -10.78 -20.81
CA ALA A 61 3.85 -11.58 -20.68
C ALA A 61 3.55 -12.94 -20.01
N GLN A 62 2.82 -12.92 -18.90
CA GLN A 62 2.39 -14.14 -18.21
C GLN A 62 1.52 -15.03 -19.11
N ALA A 63 0.55 -14.45 -19.83
CA ALA A 63 -0.30 -15.20 -20.76
C ALA A 63 0.52 -15.92 -21.86
N LYS A 64 1.55 -15.26 -22.41
CA LYS A 64 2.48 -15.87 -23.37
C LYS A 64 3.32 -16.98 -22.76
N GLN A 65 3.79 -16.81 -21.52
CA GLN A 65 4.54 -17.85 -20.82
C GLN A 65 3.66 -19.09 -20.57
N LEU A 66 2.42 -18.88 -20.13
CA LEU A 66 1.47 -19.96 -19.92
C LEU A 66 1.11 -20.67 -21.23
N SER A 67 0.93 -19.94 -22.33
CA SER A 67 0.70 -20.57 -23.64
C SER A 67 1.91 -21.39 -24.08
N GLN A 68 3.13 -20.83 -23.98
CA GLN A 68 4.37 -21.57 -24.33
C GLN A 68 4.55 -22.83 -23.48
N LEU A 69 4.28 -22.77 -22.18
CA LEU A 69 4.33 -23.94 -21.31
C LEU A 69 3.27 -24.97 -21.71
N THR A 70 2.04 -24.51 -22.00
CA THR A 70 0.97 -25.39 -22.47
C THR A 70 1.33 -26.06 -23.80
N ASP A 71 1.92 -25.31 -24.73
CA ASP A 71 2.39 -25.82 -26.02
C ASP A 71 3.53 -26.83 -25.81
N SER A 72 4.47 -26.56 -24.91
CA SER A 72 5.57 -27.49 -24.59
C SER A 72 5.07 -28.79 -23.96
N LEU A 73 4.02 -28.73 -23.15
CA LEU A 73 3.37 -29.88 -22.53
C LEU A 73 2.54 -30.69 -23.54
N THR A 74 1.99 -30.04 -24.58
CA THR A 74 1.10 -30.69 -25.56
C THR A 74 1.82 -31.18 -26.82
N VAL A 75 2.95 -30.57 -27.20
CA VAL A 75 3.72 -30.89 -28.43
C VAL A 75 4.77 -32.00 -28.21
N SER A 76 5.13 -32.33 -26.97
CA SER A 76 6.03 -33.46 -26.68
C SER A 76 5.23 -34.72 -26.32
N PRO A 77 5.07 -35.72 -27.22
CA PRO A 77 4.60 -37.04 -26.81
C PRO A 77 5.72 -37.71 -25.97
N PRO A 78 5.38 -38.43 -24.88
CA PRO A 78 6.40 -39.10 -24.08
C PRO A 78 7.06 -40.21 -24.94
N PRO A 79 8.39 -40.30 -25.01
CA PRO A 79 9.02 -41.49 -25.56
C PRO A 79 8.79 -42.65 -24.59
N GLU A 80 7.93 -43.60 -25.01
CA GLU A 80 7.77 -44.89 -24.36
C GLU A 80 9.11 -45.64 -24.32
N LYS A 81 9.66 -45.89 -23.12
CA LYS A 81 10.56 -47.03 -22.86
C LYS A 81 10.40 -47.55 -21.42
N PRO A 82 10.64 -48.86 -21.20
CA PRO A 82 9.86 -49.68 -20.27
C PRO A 82 10.40 -49.67 -18.84
N ALA A 83 9.54 -50.15 -17.94
CA ALA A 83 9.78 -50.32 -16.52
C ALA A 83 11.13 -50.98 -16.17
N ARG A 84 11.85 -50.38 -15.21
CA ARG A 84 12.79 -51.06 -14.30
C ARG A 84 12.99 -50.27 -13.00
N GLU A 85 12.53 -50.89 -11.92
CA GLU A 85 13.13 -51.00 -10.57
C GLU A 85 13.63 -49.74 -9.83
N SER A 86 12.89 -49.45 -8.75
CA SER A 86 13.36 -49.02 -7.42
C SER A 86 14.62 -48.14 -7.33
N SER A 87 14.40 -46.83 -7.23
CA SER A 87 15.12 -45.95 -6.30
C SER A 87 14.40 -44.61 -6.26
N GLU A 88 14.17 -44.06 -5.07
CA GLU A 88 13.66 -42.69 -4.87
C GLU A 88 14.55 -41.68 -5.61
N PRO A 89 13.94 -40.69 -6.28
CA PRO A 89 14.40 -39.33 -6.05
C PRO A 89 13.25 -38.31 -5.94
N SER A 90 13.51 -37.30 -5.14
CA SER A 90 12.74 -36.12 -4.78
C SER A 90 11.84 -35.57 -5.91
N ARG A 91 10.54 -35.45 -5.62
CA ARG A 91 9.58 -34.73 -6.47
C ARG A 91 10.00 -33.24 -6.57
N PRO A 92 10.15 -32.66 -7.76
CA PRO A 92 10.49 -31.24 -7.90
C PRO A 92 9.30 -30.39 -7.45
N VAL A 93 9.55 -29.52 -6.48
CA VAL A 93 8.57 -28.58 -5.87
C VAL A 93 8.07 -27.49 -6.83
N ASP A 94 8.66 -27.40 -8.02
CA ASP A 94 8.34 -26.37 -9.03
C ASP A 94 7.38 -26.86 -10.14
N SER A 95 6.81 -28.06 -10.02
CA SER A 95 5.79 -28.54 -10.97
C SER A 95 4.40 -28.06 -10.59
N LEU A 96 3.61 -27.60 -11.58
CA LEU A 96 2.23 -27.09 -11.44
C LEU A 96 1.31 -28.01 -10.64
N VAL A 97 1.57 -29.33 -10.62
CA VAL A 97 0.80 -30.31 -9.83
C VAL A 97 0.98 -30.10 -8.32
N GLY A 98 2.16 -29.62 -7.88
CA GLY A 98 2.43 -29.22 -6.50
C GLY A 98 1.77 -27.89 -6.10
N HIS A 99 1.48 -27.02 -7.09
CA HIS A 99 0.83 -25.73 -6.85
C HIS A 99 -0.70 -25.80 -6.98
N LEU A 100 -1.24 -26.74 -7.77
CA LEU A 100 -2.66 -27.07 -7.79
C LEU A 100 -3.11 -27.86 -6.56
N SER A 101 -2.18 -28.49 -5.85
CA SER A 101 -2.40 -29.10 -4.53
C SER A 101 -2.23 -28.10 -3.38
N SER A 102 -2.48 -26.81 -3.64
CA SER A 102 -2.64 -25.81 -2.58
C SER A 102 -3.92 -26.10 -1.77
N PRO A 103 -3.95 -25.76 -0.47
CA PRO A 103 -5.11 -26.01 0.40
C PRO A 103 -6.34 -25.15 0.05
N PHE A 104 -6.28 -24.34 -1.02
CA PHE A 104 -7.36 -23.45 -1.45
C PHE A 104 -8.16 -23.99 -2.66
N TYR A 105 -7.71 -25.06 -3.33
CA TYR A 105 -8.41 -25.65 -4.48
C TYR A 105 -8.85 -27.09 -4.17
N HIS A 106 -10.09 -27.23 -3.68
CA HIS A 106 -10.76 -28.53 -3.66
C HIS A 106 -11.48 -28.74 -4.98
N ASP A 107 -11.00 -29.68 -5.77
CA ASP A 107 -11.64 -30.12 -7.01
C ASP A 107 -12.92 -30.90 -6.63
N PHE A 108 -14.08 -30.28 -6.73
CA PHE A 108 -15.38 -30.93 -6.50
C PHE A 108 -15.78 -31.74 -7.74
N THR A 109 -15.02 -32.79 -8.05
CA THR A 109 -15.51 -33.89 -8.88
C THR A 109 -15.86 -35.04 -7.93
N PRO A 110 -17.12 -35.50 -7.87
CA PRO A 110 -17.50 -36.63 -7.03
C PRO A 110 -17.03 -37.91 -7.72
N ALA A 111 -15.72 -38.20 -7.64
CA ALA A 111 -15.19 -39.51 -7.93
C ALA A 111 -15.50 -40.44 -6.75
N ALA A 112 -16.10 -41.59 -7.05
CA ALA A 112 -16.59 -42.57 -6.10
C ALA A 112 -15.53 -42.99 -5.05
N PRO A 113 -15.94 -43.28 -3.80
CA PRO A 113 -15.01 -43.63 -2.73
C PRO A 113 -14.37 -45.00 -2.99
N THR A 114 -13.04 -45.03 -3.12
CA THR A 114 -12.24 -46.26 -2.99
C THR A 114 -11.74 -46.39 -1.55
N PRO A 115 -11.61 -47.62 -1.00
CA PRO A 115 -11.41 -47.82 0.45
C PRO A 115 -9.97 -47.63 0.95
N ASP A 116 -8.98 -47.47 0.07
CA ASP A 116 -7.55 -47.60 0.44
C ASP A 116 -6.68 -46.46 -0.11
N ALA A 117 -6.88 -45.22 0.37
CA ALA A 117 -5.94 -44.12 0.17
C ALA A 117 -5.56 -43.47 1.52
N PRO A 118 -4.26 -43.29 1.83
CA PRO A 118 -3.83 -42.61 3.06
C PRO A 118 -4.32 -41.16 3.05
N GLN A 119 -5.18 -40.84 4.03
CA GLN A 119 -5.69 -39.49 4.25
C GLN A 119 -4.53 -38.55 4.66
N PRO A 120 -4.35 -37.39 4.02
CA PRO A 120 -3.48 -36.36 4.57
C PRO A 120 -4.14 -35.80 5.83
N GLU A 121 -3.53 -36.15 6.96
CA GLU A 121 -3.78 -35.68 8.32
C GLU A 121 -3.88 -34.14 8.39
N SER A 122 -5.04 -33.56 8.05
CA SER A 122 -5.35 -32.17 8.31
C SER A 122 -5.69 -31.99 9.80
N ASN A 123 -4.69 -32.21 10.64
CA ASN A 123 -4.79 -31.98 12.09
C ASN A 123 -4.70 -30.48 12.44
N ASN A 124 -5.43 -29.63 11.70
CA ASN A 124 -5.89 -28.35 12.22
C ASN A 124 -7.23 -28.61 12.90
N THR A 125 -7.17 -29.23 14.08
CA THR A 125 -8.37 -29.43 14.89
C THR A 125 -9.04 -28.09 15.15
N SER A 126 -10.38 -28.08 15.24
CA SER A 126 -11.16 -26.87 15.53
C SER A 126 -10.61 -26.12 16.76
N ASP A 127 -10.04 -26.85 17.71
CA ASP A 127 -9.47 -26.31 18.92
C ASP A 127 -8.11 -25.62 18.71
N SER A 128 -7.28 -26.09 17.76
CA SER A 128 -6.06 -25.38 17.33
C SER A 128 -6.41 -24.02 16.72
N VAL A 129 -7.42 -23.98 15.84
CA VAL A 129 -7.86 -22.74 15.19
C VAL A 129 -8.47 -21.75 16.21
N LYS A 130 -9.24 -22.24 17.19
CA LYS A 130 -9.77 -21.39 18.28
C LYS A 130 -8.65 -20.80 19.12
N MET A 131 -7.60 -21.58 19.40
CA MET A 131 -6.42 -21.15 20.14
C MET A 131 -5.66 -20.04 19.39
N GLU A 132 -5.43 -20.22 18.09
CA GLU A 132 -4.78 -19.20 17.25
C GLU A 132 -5.63 -17.92 17.14
N ILE A 133 -6.95 -18.04 16.99
CA ILE A 133 -7.85 -16.87 16.98
C ILE A 133 -7.79 -16.13 18.31
N ALA A 134 -7.76 -16.84 19.44
CA ALA A 134 -7.64 -16.22 20.76
C ALA A 134 -6.29 -15.50 20.92
N GLU A 135 -5.20 -16.09 20.42
CA GLU A 135 -3.88 -15.48 20.42
C GLU A 135 -3.83 -14.23 19.54
N LEU A 136 -4.40 -14.29 18.33
CA LEU A 136 -4.47 -13.16 17.41
C LEU A 136 -5.31 -12.01 17.98
N LYS A 137 -6.43 -12.32 18.63
CA LYS A 137 -7.24 -11.31 19.35
C LYS A 137 -6.44 -10.66 20.47
N LYS A 138 -5.71 -11.44 21.27
CA LYS A 138 -4.84 -10.92 22.32
C LYS A 138 -3.72 -10.03 21.75
N LYS A 139 -3.12 -10.40 20.62
CA LYS A 139 -2.12 -9.58 19.91
C LYS A 139 -2.73 -8.31 19.33
N LEU A 140 -3.96 -8.34 18.82
CA LEU A 140 -4.69 -7.18 18.32
C LEU A 140 -5.09 -6.22 19.44
N GLU A 141 -5.50 -6.73 20.59
CA GLU A 141 -5.83 -5.92 21.77
C GLU A 141 -4.58 -5.30 22.43
N GLY A 142 -3.45 -6.00 22.37
CA GLY A 142 -2.14 -5.48 22.82
C GLY A 142 -1.54 -4.42 21.92
N ARG A 143 -2.05 -4.24 20.68
CA ARG A 143 -1.64 -3.12 19.83
C ARG A 143 -2.24 -1.82 20.36
N LYS A 144 -1.43 -0.76 20.31
CA LYS A 144 -1.83 0.60 20.67
C LYS A 144 -3.02 1.01 19.79
N LYS A 145 -4.24 0.95 20.34
CA LYS A 145 -5.43 1.43 19.65
C LYS A 145 -5.21 2.91 19.34
N VAL A 146 -5.45 3.29 18.09
CA VAL A 146 -5.41 4.69 17.64
C VAL A 146 -6.24 5.49 18.64
N GLU A 147 -5.59 6.45 19.29
CA GLU A 147 -6.22 7.29 20.31
C GLU A 147 -7.42 7.96 19.65
N LYS A 148 -8.63 7.63 20.10
CA LYS A 148 -9.84 8.19 19.53
C LYS A 148 -9.78 9.71 19.72
N VAL A 149 -9.97 10.43 18.64
CA VAL A 149 -9.96 11.90 18.63
C VAL A 149 -11.00 12.41 19.65
N SER A 150 -10.69 13.51 20.34
CA SER A 150 -11.59 14.03 21.37
C SER A 150 -12.95 14.41 20.75
N ARG A 151 -14.02 14.18 21.52
CA ARG A 151 -15.41 14.49 21.11
C ARG A 151 -15.57 15.96 20.68
N GLU A 152 -14.78 16.85 21.26
CA GLU A 152 -14.74 18.29 20.96
C GLU A 152 -14.28 18.56 19.52
N VAL A 153 -13.23 17.88 19.05
CA VAL A 153 -12.71 18.00 17.69
C VAL A 153 -13.62 17.33 16.67
N GLU A 154 -14.25 16.21 17.03
CA GLU A 154 -15.27 15.58 16.18
C GLU A 154 -16.46 16.51 15.94
N GLN A 155 -16.95 17.17 16.99
CA GLN A 155 -18.04 18.15 16.87
C GLN A 155 -17.63 19.38 16.05
N ALA A 156 -16.41 19.90 16.23
CA ALA A 156 -15.91 21.03 15.46
C ALA A 156 -15.77 20.67 13.96
N LYS A 157 -15.29 19.46 13.65
CA LYS A 157 -15.25 18.92 12.29
C LYS A 157 -16.65 18.85 11.68
N ASP A 158 -17.63 18.34 12.44
CA ASP A 158 -19.00 18.22 11.94
C ASP A 158 -19.66 19.58 11.68
N ARG A 159 -19.31 20.63 12.45
CA ARG A 159 -19.76 22.01 12.19
C ARG A 159 -19.21 22.56 10.87
N VAL A 160 -17.93 22.35 10.59
CA VAL A 160 -17.31 22.74 9.31
C VAL A 160 -17.95 21.99 8.15
N VAL A 161 -18.10 20.66 8.28
CA VAL A 161 -18.72 19.82 7.24
C VAL A 161 -20.16 20.24 6.99
N ARG A 162 -20.92 20.58 8.04
CA ARG A 162 -22.28 21.09 7.91
C ARG A 162 -22.33 22.41 7.16
N CYS A 163 -21.51 23.39 7.55
CA CYS A 163 -21.47 24.69 6.89
C CYS A 163 -21.12 24.58 5.40
N LEU A 164 -20.11 23.74 5.07
CA LEU A 164 -19.69 23.53 3.68
C LEU A 164 -20.75 22.82 2.83
N ARG A 165 -21.51 21.90 3.42
CA ARG A 165 -22.63 21.22 2.73
C ARG A 165 -23.81 22.17 2.51
N GLU A 166 -24.13 23.01 3.48
CA GLU A 166 -25.23 23.99 3.36
C GLU A 166 -24.90 25.12 2.36
N LYS A 167 -23.61 25.48 2.23
CA LYS A 167 -23.13 26.56 1.36
C LYS A 167 -22.40 26.07 0.10
N GLU A 168 -22.66 24.85 -0.36
CA GLU A 168 -21.95 24.17 -1.46
C GLU A 168 -21.93 24.96 -2.79
N ARG A 169 -22.94 25.80 -3.05
CA ARG A 169 -23.06 26.63 -4.26
C ARG A 169 -22.89 28.14 -4.02
N ARG A 170 -22.41 28.55 -2.85
CA ARG A 170 -22.17 29.96 -2.50
C ARG A 170 -20.67 30.18 -2.25
N PRO A 171 -20.15 31.40 -2.43
CA PRO A 171 -18.78 31.73 -2.01
C PRO A 171 -18.58 31.40 -0.51
N LEU A 172 -17.39 30.87 -0.20
CA LEU A 172 -17.00 30.12 1.02
C LEU A 172 -17.08 30.92 2.34
N ASP A 173 -18.29 31.21 2.84
CA ASP A 173 -18.51 31.91 4.10
C ASP A 173 -18.51 30.97 5.33
N CYS A 174 -17.56 30.05 5.45
CA CYS A 174 -17.45 29.10 6.59
C CYS A 174 -16.14 29.27 7.39
N TRP A 175 -15.54 30.45 7.31
CA TRP A 175 -14.22 30.72 7.89
C TRP A 175 -14.23 30.65 9.43
N GLN A 176 -15.34 31.05 10.07
CA GLN A 176 -15.45 31.05 11.53
C GLN A 176 -15.44 29.62 12.09
N GLU A 177 -16.16 28.70 11.46
CA GLU A 177 -16.19 27.28 11.82
C GLU A 177 -14.81 26.64 11.62
N VAL A 178 -14.09 27.03 10.56
CA VAL A 178 -12.74 26.56 10.27
C VAL A 178 -11.74 27.06 11.33
N GLU A 179 -11.82 28.33 11.74
CA GLU A 179 -10.95 28.86 12.80
C GLU A 179 -11.21 28.19 14.14
N GLU A 180 -12.47 27.89 14.47
CA GLU A 180 -12.78 27.12 15.67
C GLU A 180 -12.24 25.70 15.60
N PHE A 181 -12.36 25.03 14.46
CA PHE A 181 -11.76 23.71 14.26
C PHE A 181 -10.24 23.73 14.42
N LYS A 182 -9.55 24.72 13.84
CA LYS A 182 -8.10 24.89 13.99
C LYS A 182 -7.70 25.10 15.46
N ARG A 183 -8.49 25.84 16.23
CA ARG A 183 -8.24 26.04 17.66
C ARG A 183 -8.30 24.71 18.43
N GLU A 184 -9.33 23.90 18.20
CA GLU A 184 -9.49 22.62 18.89
C GLU A 184 -8.42 21.59 18.47
N VAL A 185 -8.05 21.57 17.20
CA VAL A 185 -6.94 20.73 16.69
C VAL A 185 -5.61 21.20 17.27
N GLY A 186 -5.33 22.50 17.28
CA GLY A 186 -4.10 23.07 17.85
C GLY A 186 -3.92 22.73 19.33
N ARG A 187 -5.01 22.64 20.09
CA ARG A 187 -4.96 22.17 21.50
C ARG A 187 -4.55 20.70 21.60
N LEU A 188 -5.08 19.83 20.74
CA LEU A 188 -4.68 18.42 20.70
C LEU A 188 -3.24 18.25 20.21
N GLU A 189 -2.83 18.99 19.18
CA GLU A 189 -1.48 18.97 18.65
C GLU A 189 -0.47 19.45 19.69
N ALA A 190 -0.76 20.53 20.42
CA ALA A 190 0.11 21.00 21.51
C ALA A 190 0.28 19.93 22.61
N ALA A 191 -0.80 19.27 23.01
CA ALA A 191 -0.74 18.17 23.98
C ALA A 191 0.04 16.96 23.45
N PHE A 192 -0.11 16.64 22.16
CA PHE A 192 0.63 15.57 21.50
C PHE A 192 2.13 15.88 21.43
N VAL A 193 2.50 17.09 21.01
CA VAL A 193 3.91 17.53 20.91
C VAL A 193 4.57 17.53 22.29
N GLN A 194 3.87 17.97 23.35
CA GLN A 194 4.40 17.89 24.73
C GLN A 194 4.62 16.44 25.19
N ARG A 195 3.78 15.51 24.74
CA ARG A 195 3.88 14.08 25.09
C ARG A 195 5.01 13.37 24.34
N VAL A 196 5.23 13.71 23.07
CA VAL A 196 6.23 13.07 22.20
C VAL A 196 7.59 13.75 22.29
N GLY A 197 7.62 15.04 22.63
CA GLY A 197 8.85 15.83 22.79
C GLY A 197 9.55 15.67 24.16
N ARG A 198 9.01 14.85 25.06
CA ARG A 198 9.67 14.40 26.29
C ARG A 198 10.20 12.98 26.10
#